data_AF-A0A914SG52-F1
#
_entry.id   AF-A0A914SG52-F1
#
_cell.length_a   1.000
_cell.length_b   1.000
_cell.length_c   1.000
_cell.angle_alpha   90.00
_cell.angle_beta   90.00
_cell.angle_gamma   90.00
#
_symmetry.space_group_name_H-M   'P 1'
#
loop_
_entity.id
_entity.type
_entity.pdbx_description
1 polymer ?
#
loop_
_entity_poly.entity_id
_entity_poly.type
_entity_poly.pdbx_seq_one_letter_code
_entity_poly.pdbx_strand_id
1 'polypeptide(L)'
;MFLITKTKKAATKTKKGVHTSSKTEYYVVHKQPVPLDSCVFCDADSDENHSSMSLKNAFVVIHLTRYYQVVSVYTLQTSNKSEKEIWIEKFQESIENYESIQLKDMLRCTPLFSSLSLRRSSSSRYMSSTSCSRQRSIH
;
A
#
# COMPACT_ATOMS: atom_id res chain seq x y z
N MET A 1 0.36 1.21 3.01
CA MET A 1 -0.58 1.58 4.10
C MET A 1 0.16 1.49 5.42
N PHE A 2 -0.23 2.27 6.41
CA PHE A 2 0.31 2.22 7.77
C PHE A 2 -0.59 1.38 8.68
N LEU A 3 -0.02 0.38 9.37
CA LEU A 3 -0.75 -0.57 10.21
C LEU A 3 -0.19 -0.58 11.63
N ILE A 4 -1.08 -0.49 12.62
CA ILE A 4 -0.73 -0.69 14.03
C ILE A 4 -1.24 -2.06 14.46
N THR A 5 -0.34 -2.88 14.98
CA THR A 5 -0.66 -4.23 15.48
C THR A 5 -0.33 -4.36 16.96
N LYS A 6 -0.93 -5.36 17.61
CA LYS A 6 -0.58 -5.81 18.95
C LYS A 6 -0.16 -7.27 18.90
N THR A 7 0.88 -7.60 19.66
CA THR A 7 1.27 -8.99 19.87
C THR A 7 0.26 -9.68 20.79
N LYS A 8 -0.25 -10.82 20.36
CA LYS A 8 -1.05 -11.74 21.15
C LYS A 8 -0.21 -12.97 21.42
N LYS A 9 0.15 -13.16 22.69
CA LYS A 9 0.81 -14.41 23.13
C LYS A 9 -0.20 -15.54 23.02
N ALA A 10 0.13 -16.58 22.26
CA ALA A 10 -0.67 -17.80 22.24
C ALA A 10 -0.62 -18.45 23.64
N ALA A 11 -1.77 -18.73 24.23
CA ALA A 11 -1.83 -19.49 25.47
C ALA A 11 -1.39 -20.93 25.18
N THR A 12 -0.20 -21.31 25.64
CA THR A 12 0.26 -22.70 25.62
C THR A 12 -0.62 -23.49 26.60
N LYS A 13 -1.59 -24.25 26.08
CA LYS A 13 -2.20 -25.33 26.87
C LYS A 13 -1.10 -26.37 27.12
N THR A 14 -0.61 -26.44 28.34
CA THR A 14 0.39 -27.41 28.79
C THR A 14 -0.15 -28.83 28.64
N LYS A 15 0.20 -29.52 27.55
CA LYS A 15 0.29 -30.98 27.55
C LYS A 15 1.73 -31.36 27.85
N LYS A 16 1.93 -32.13 28.93
CA LYS A 16 3.22 -32.73 29.29
C LYS A 16 3.72 -33.57 28.12
N GLY A 17 4.84 -33.18 27.54
CA GLY A 17 5.53 -33.92 26.50
C GLY A 17 6.59 -33.02 25.88
N VAL A 18 7.85 -33.42 26.02
CA VAL A 18 9.06 -32.86 25.41
C VAL A 18 8.74 -32.23 24.05
N HIS A 19 9.05 -30.94 23.81
CA HIS A 19 9.44 -30.36 22.51
C HIS A 19 9.67 -28.84 22.66
N THR A 20 10.66 -28.34 21.91
CA THR A 20 11.14 -26.96 21.77
C THR A 20 10.02 -25.92 21.70
N SER A 21 9.93 -25.02 22.69
CA SER A 21 8.94 -23.94 22.68
C SER A 21 9.37 -22.80 21.75
N SER A 22 9.14 -22.95 20.45
CA SER A 22 9.06 -21.78 19.57
C SER A 22 7.80 -21.00 20.00
N LYS A 23 7.99 -19.90 20.72
CA LYS A 23 6.88 -19.00 21.06
C LYS A 23 6.38 -18.37 19.76
N THR A 24 5.36 -18.95 19.14
CA THR A 24 4.72 -18.35 17.97
C THR A 24 3.96 -17.11 18.43
N GLU A 25 4.46 -15.93 18.05
CA GLU A 25 3.79 -14.66 18.30
C GLU A 25 2.80 -14.38 17.16
N TYR A 26 1.56 -14.07 17.53
CA TYR A 26 0.53 -13.68 16.58
C TYR A 26 0.35 -12.16 16.65
N TYR A 27 0.28 -11.50 15.50
CA TYR A 27 -0.03 -10.08 15.43
C TYR A 27 -1.50 -9.89 15.09
N VAL A 28 -2.19 -9.07 15.88
CA VAL A 28 -3.58 -8.70 15.62
C VAL A 28 -3.61 -7.21 15.29
N VAL A 29 -4.29 -6.86 14.20
CA VAL A 29 -4.52 -5.47 13.82
C VAL A 29 -5.25 -4.76 14.97
N HIS A 30 -4.62 -3.70 15.50
CA HIS A 30 -5.15 -3.00 16.66
C HIS A 30 -6.12 -1.87 16.27
N LYS A 31 -5.85 -1.21 15.16
CA LYS A 31 -6.62 -0.08 14.61
C LYS A 31 -6.79 -0.26 13.11
N GLN A 32 -7.77 0.44 12.54
CA GLN A 32 -7.98 0.44 11.09
C GLN A 32 -6.68 0.85 10.36
N PRO A 33 -6.28 0.15 9.28
CA PRO A 33 -5.16 0.58 8.46
C PRO A 33 -5.35 2.01 7.97
N VAL A 34 -4.28 2.80 8.01
CA VAL A 34 -4.26 4.18 7.51
C VAL A 34 -3.72 4.18 6.08
N PRO A 35 -4.49 4.66 5.10
CA PRO A 35 -4.01 4.80 3.72
C PRO A 35 -2.84 5.80 3.63
N LEU A 36 -1.89 5.56 2.72
CA LEU A 36 -0.67 6.39 2.63
C LEU A 36 -0.96 7.80 2.08
N ASP A 37 -1.95 7.95 1.22
CA ASP A 37 -2.41 9.24 0.67
C ASP A 37 -3.08 10.17 1.71
N SER A 38 -3.35 9.65 2.91
CA SER A 38 -3.99 10.37 4.02
C SER A 38 -3.20 10.28 5.33
N CYS A 39 -1.96 9.78 5.25
CA CYS A 39 -1.07 9.59 6.39
C CYS A 39 -0.01 10.69 6.39
N VAL A 40 -0.02 11.54 7.41
CA VAL A 40 0.97 12.61 7.60
C VAL A 40 1.93 12.21 8.72
N PHE A 41 3.22 12.44 8.51
CA PHE A 41 4.27 12.19 9.49
C PHE A 41 4.82 13.51 10.00
N CYS A 42 5.01 13.62 11.32
CA CYS A 42 5.62 14.78 11.97
C CYS A 42 6.75 14.31 12.89
N ASP A 43 7.93 14.89 12.74
CA ASP A 43 9.00 14.72 13.72
C ASP A 43 8.65 15.50 14.99
N ALA A 44 8.68 14.84 16.15
CA ALA A 44 8.38 15.44 17.45
C ALA A 44 9.64 15.80 18.28
N ASP A 45 10.86 15.51 17.81
CA ASP A 45 12.10 16.09 18.38
C ASP A 45 12.36 17.47 17.76
N SER A 46 11.57 18.46 18.14
CA SER A 46 11.90 19.84 17.82
C SER A 46 11.59 20.72 19.02
N ASP A 47 12.38 20.56 20.07
CA ASP A 47 12.74 21.69 20.93
C ASP A 47 13.98 21.34 21.75
N GLU A 48 15.08 22.03 21.44
CA GLU A 48 16.25 22.20 22.31
C GLU A 48 15.90 23.00 23.58
N ASN A 49 14.62 23.33 23.79
CA ASN A 49 14.13 23.92 25.01
C ASN A 49 13.66 22.78 25.94
N HIS A 50 14.61 22.30 26.74
CA HIS A 50 14.46 21.25 27.76
C HIS A 50 13.28 21.49 28.73
N SER A 51 12.05 21.26 28.28
CA SER A 51 10.97 20.92 29.21
C SER A 51 11.22 19.48 29.66
N SER A 52 11.22 19.23 30.97
CA SER A 52 11.39 17.89 31.55
C SER A 52 10.30 16.88 31.16
N MET A 53 9.36 17.28 30.29
CA MET A 53 8.23 16.49 29.80
C MET A 53 8.33 16.14 28.30
N SER A 54 9.41 16.47 27.59
CA SER A 54 9.51 16.12 26.16
C SER A 54 9.75 14.62 25.94
N LEU A 55 9.03 14.04 24.97
CA LEU A 55 9.21 12.65 24.57
C LEU A 55 10.45 12.54 23.68
N LYS A 56 11.47 11.85 24.17
CA LYS A 56 12.70 11.60 23.39
C LYS A 56 12.48 10.57 22.30
N ASN A 57 13.08 10.79 21.13
CA ASN A 57 13.01 9.86 19.99
C ASN A 57 11.56 9.55 19.59
N ALA A 58 10.70 10.57 19.63
CA ALA A 58 9.30 10.43 19.30
C ALA A 58 8.97 11.04 17.95
N PHE A 59 7.94 10.51 17.33
CA PHE A 59 7.33 11.06 16.13
C PHE A 59 5.82 10.89 16.20
N VAL A 60 5.12 11.64 15.37
CA VAL A 60 3.66 11.64 15.30
C VAL A 60 3.21 11.22 13.92
N VAL A 61 2.24 10.32 13.86
CA VAL A 61 1.52 9.95 12.64
C VAL A 61 0.09 10.44 12.75
N ILE A 62 -0.35 11.24 11.79
CA ILE A 62 -1.68 11.84 11.73
C ILE A 62 -2.43 11.22 10.56
N HIS A 63 -3.61 10.67 10.84
CA HIS A 63 -4.56 10.24 9.82
C HIS A 63 -5.54 11.37 9.56
N LEU A 64 -5.56 11.86 8.32
CA LEU A 64 -6.46 12.90 7.86
C LEU A 64 -7.53 12.33 6.96
N THR A 65 -8.69 12.99 6.89
CA THR A 65 -9.63 12.77 5.79
C THR A 65 -9.15 13.50 4.53
N ARG A 66 -9.80 13.24 3.39
CA ARG A 66 -9.61 14.02 2.16
C ARG A 66 -9.93 15.51 2.31
N TYR A 67 -10.68 15.89 3.35
CA TYR A 67 -10.99 17.28 3.69
C TYR A 67 -10.07 17.83 4.80
N TYR A 68 -8.92 17.19 5.05
CA TYR A 68 -7.94 17.55 6.08
C TYR A 68 -8.48 17.56 7.52
N GLN A 69 -9.61 16.91 7.77
CA GLN A 69 -10.10 16.71 9.13
C GLN A 69 -9.31 15.58 9.81
N VAL A 70 -8.90 15.79 11.06
CA VAL A 70 -8.15 14.79 11.84
C VAL A 70 -9.06 13.64 12.24
N VAL A 71 -8.68 12.41 11.85
CA VAL A 71 -9.36 11.17 12.24
C VAL A 71 -8.71 10.56 13.47
N SER A 72 -7.38 10.50 13.48
CA SER A 72 -6.61 9.95 14.60
C SER A 72 -5.18 10.48 14.61
N VAL A 73 -4.62 10.62 15.80
CA VAL A 73 -3.22 11.01 16.03
C VAL A 73 -2.53 9.89 16.80
N TYR A 74 -1.36 9.47 16.33
CA TYR A 74 -0.54 8.44 16.95
C TYR A 74 0.81 9.03 17.32
N THR A 75 1.05 9.19 18.61
CA THR A 75 2.39 9.52 19.13
C THR A 75 3.13 8.21 19.37
N LEU A 76 4.25 8.04 18.68
CA LEU A 76 5.06 6.82 18.71
C LEU A 76 6.45 7.18 19.20
N GLN A 77 6.98 6.34 20.07
CA GLN A 77 8.31 6.50 20.64
C GLN A 77 9.15 5.29 20.30
N THR A 78 10.36 5.53 19.80
CA THR A 78 11.34 4.46 19.53
C THR A 78 12.27 4.29 20.73
N SER A 79 13.05 3.20 20.74
CA SER A 79 13.98 2.96 21.83
C SER A 79 15.19 3.93 21.79
N ASN A 80 15.56 4.41 20.60
CA ASN A 80 16.69 5.28 20.36
C ASN A 80 16.53 6.12 19.08
N LYS A 81 17.42 7.13 18.92
CA LYS A 81 17.41 8.06 17.77
C LYS A 81 17.59 7.37 16.43
N SER A 82 18.49 6.39 16.35
CA SER A 82 18.77 5.67 15.09
C SER A 82 17.54 4.88 14.61
N GLU A 83 16.81 4.23 15.51
CA GLU A 83 15.55 3.57 15.16
C GLU A 83 14.49 4.56 14.65
N LYS A 84 14.42 5.75 15.24
CA LYS A 84 13.51 6.80 14.77
C LYS A 84 13.88 7.25 13.35
N GLU A 85 15.16 7.47 13.07
CA GLU A 85 15.66 7.82 11.74
C GLU A 85 15.28 6.75 10.70
N ILE A 86 15.44 5.47 11.04
CA ILE A 86 15.02 4.35 10.17
C ILE A 86 13.50 4.40 9.93
N TRP A 87 12.69 4.65 10.96
CA TRP A 87 11.24 4.78 10.80
C TRP A 87 10.85 5.93 9.88
N ILE A 88 11.51 7.08 10.00
CA ILE A 88 11.31 8.24 9.13
C ILE A 88 11.65 7.88 7.68
N GLU A 89 12.85 7.32 7.46
CA GLU A 89 13.33 6.95 6.13
C GLU A 89 12.39 5.94 5.46
N LYS A 90 12.01 4.87 6.18
CA LYS A 90 11.09 3.86 5.65
C LYS A 90 9.70 4.40 5.37
N PHE A 91 9.25 5.37 6.15
CA PHE A 91 7.97 6.02 5.89
C PHE A 91 8.04 6.84 4.60
N GLN A 92 9.07 7.68 4.44
CA GLN A 92 9.28 8.49 3.23
C GLN A 92 9.40 7.62 1.97
N GLU A 93 10.24 6.57 2.02
CA GLU A 93 10.39 5.59 0.94
C GLU A 93 9.03 4.96 0.57
N SER A 94 8.18 4.67 1.56
CA SER A 94 6.86 4.08 1.32
C SER A 94 5.89 5.05 0.64
N ILE A 95 5.94 6.34 0.97
CA ILE A 95 5.13 7.39 0.32
C ILE A 95 5.58 7.56 -1.13
N GLU A 96 6.87 7.73 -1.38
CA GLU A 96 7.42 7.92 -2.74
C GLU A 96 7.10 6.73 -3.65
N ASN A 97 7.21 5.51 -3.13
CA ASN A 97 6.84 4.30 -3.85
C ASN A 97 5.34 4.26 -4.16
N TYR A 98 4.49 4.66 -3.22
CA TYR A 98 3.05 4.73 -3.43
C TYR A 98 2.68 5.73 -4.53
N GLU A 99 3.24 6.93 -4.50
CA GLU A 99 3.01 7.97 -5.51
C GLU A 99 3.49 7.52 -6.90
N SER A 100 4.65 6.87 -6.96
CA SER A 100 5.21 6.31 -8.20
C SER A 100 4.29 5.25 -8.81
N ILE A 101 3.76 4.34 -7.99
CA ILE A 101 2.81 3.31 -8.43
C ILE A 101 1.49 3.95 -8.88
N GLN A 102 0.95 4.89 -8.11
CA GLN A 102 -0.29 5.59 -8.43
C GLN A 102 -0.19 6.32 -9.78
N LEU A 103 0.92 7.03 -10.01
CA LEU A 103 1.18 7.72 -11.28
C LEU A 103 1.28 6.73 -12.45
N LYS A 104 2.01 5.63 -12.27
CA LYS A 104 2.16 4.58 -13.28
C LYS A 104 0.82 3.98 -13.68
N ASP A 105 -0.06 3.71 -12.72
CA ASP A 105 -1.38 3.16 -12.98
C ASP A 105 -2.31 4.20 -13.64
N MET A 106 -2.23 5.47 -13.25
CA MET A 106 -2.96 6.56 -13.91
C MET A 106 -2.61 6.68 -15.39
N LEU A 107 -1.32 6.60 -15.73
CA LEU A 107 -0.84 6.65 -17.11
C LEU A 107 -1.33 5.45 -17.94
N ARG A 108 -1.39 4.25 -17.35
CA ARG A 108 -1.91 3.04 -18.02
C ARG A 108 -3.40 3.15 -18.37
N CYS A 109 -4.17 3.85 -17.55
CA CYS A 109 -5.60 4.03 -17.77
C CYS A 109 -5.95 5.24 -18.67
N THR A 110 -4.95 6.03 -19.09
CA THR A 110 -5.17 7.19 -19.97
C THR A 110 -5.22 6.75 -21.44
N PRO A 111 -6.33 6.97 -22.17
CA PRO A 111 -6.56 6.41 -23.51
C PRO A 111 -5.57 6.88 -24.59
N LEU A 112 -4.77 7.93 -24.32
CA LEU A 112 -3.73 8.42 -25.22
C LEU A 112 -2.59 7.41 -25.43
N PHE A 113 -2.38 6.47 -24.50
CA PHE A 113 -1.36 5.41 -24.66
C PHE A 113 -1.90 4.16 -25.38
N SER A 114 -3.21 3.95 -25.39
CA SER A 114 -3.87 2.81 -26.03
C SER A 114 -3.91 2.92 -27.56
N SER A 115 -3.87 4.13 -28.10
CA SER A 115 -3.97 4.39 -29.55
C SER A 115 -2.66 4.13 -30.32
N LEU A 116 -1.52 4.10 -29.63
CA LEU A 116 -0.21 3.84 -30.26
C LEU A 116 0.04 2.34 -30.55
N SER A 117 -0.73 1.44 -29.93
CA SER A 117 -0.55 -0.02 -30.09
C SER A 117 -1.44 -0.66 -31.16
N LEU A 118 -2.37 0.08 -31.77
CA LEU A 118 -3.39 -0.48 -32.69
C LEU A 118 -3.06 -0.40 -34.19
N ARG A 119 -1.86 0.04 -34.59
CA ARG A 119 -1.45 0.10 -36.01
C ARG A 119 -0.71 -1.12 -36.54
N ARG A 120 -0.96 -2.31 -36.00
CA ARG A 120 -0.43 -3.54 -36.61
C ARG A 120 -1.44 -4.67 -36.52
N SER A 121 -1.98 -5.03 -37.69
CA SER A 121 -2.71 -6.27 -38.03
C SER A 121 -4.17 -6.07 -38.44
N SER A 122 -4.36 -5.48 -39.62
CA SER A 122 -5.51 -5.82 -40.46
C SER A 122 -4.99 -6.52 -41.71
N SER A 123 -4.65 -7.80 -41.58
CA SER A 123 -4.44 -8.69 -42.72
C SER A 123 -5.24 -9.96 -42.45
N SER A 124 -6.52 -9.93 -42.83
CA SER A 124 -7.34 -11.14 -42.93
C SER A 124 -7.52 -11.43 -44.41
N ARG A 125 -6.72 -12.37 -44.90
CA ARG A 125 -6.93 -13.09 -46.15
C ARG A 125 -8.02 -14.12 -45.89
N TYR A 126 -9.13 -14.05 -46.62
CA TYR A 126 -9.95 -15.23 -46.91
C TYR A 126 -10.22 -15.29 -48.41
N MET A 127 -9.58 -16.26 -49.05
CA MET A 127 -9.87 -16.74 -50.41
C MET A 127 -10.06 -18.27 -50.32
N SER A 128 -10.87 -18.79 -51.26
CA SER A 128 -11.26 -20.18 -51.55
C SER A 128 -12.45 -20.71 -50.72
N SER A 129 -13.48 -21.36 -51.30
CA SER A 129 -13.64 -21.99 -52.62
C SER A 129 -15.13 -22.17 -53.02
N THR A 130 -15.32 -22.31 -54.32
CA THR A 130 -16.50 -22.64 -55.15
C THR A 130 -17.36 -23.84 -54.72
N SER A 131 -18.70 -23.72 -54.77
CA SER A 131 -19.59 -24.31 -55.81
C SER A 131 -21.06 -24.56 -55.36
N CYS A 132 -21.99 -24.34 -56.31
CA CYS A 132 -23.25 -25.06 -56.56
C CYS A 132 -24.63 -24.47 -56.12
N SER A 133 -25.40 -24.05 -57.16
CA SER A 133 -26.89 -24.03 -57.33
C SER A 133 -27.71 -23.00 -56.52
N ARG A 134 -28.76 -22.31 -57.01
CA ARG A 134 -29.76 -22.62 -58.07
C ARG A 134 -30.54 -21.36 -58.53
N GLN A 135 -30.99 -21.39 -59.79
CA GLN A 135 -31.85 -20.48 -60.60
C GLN A 135 -33.01 -19.68 -59.94
N ARG A 136 -33.30 -18.47 -60.46
CA ARG A 136 -34.47 -18.03 -61.31
C ARG A 136 -34.55 -16.48 -61.36
N SER A 137 -34.28 -15.83 -62.50
CA SER A 137 -35.22 -15.25 -63.51
C SER A 137 -36.28 -14.30 -62.94
N ILE A 138 -36.21 -13.00 -63.28
CA ILE A 138 -37.12 -12.10 -64.08
C ILE A 138 -36.29 -10.79 -64.25
N HIS A 139 -36.09 -10.10 -65.36
CA HIS A 139 -36.93 -9.69 -66.49
C HIS A 139 -36.02 -9.21 -67.64
#